data_AF-A0AA37X8A7-F1
#
_entry.id   AF-A0AA37X8A7-F1
#
_cell.length_a   1.000
_cell.length_b   1.000
_cell.length_c   1.000
_cell.angle_alpha   90.00
_cell.angle_beta   90.00
_cell.angle_gamma   90.00
#
_symmetry.space_group_name_H-M   'P 1'
#
loop_
_entity.id
_entity.type
_entity.pdbx_description
1 polymer ?
#
loop_
_entity_poly.entity_id
_entity_poly.type
_entity_poly.pdbx_seq_one_letter_code
_entity_poly.pdbx_strand_id
1 'polypeptide(L)' 'MVVPIPGTRRIDRVDENVAAAAVALSADDVADLNGLVERMGVAGERYGEAGMRAVGL' A
#
# COMPACT_ATOMS: atom_id res chain seq x y z
N MET A 1 9.90 -4.22 5.84
CA MET A 1 8.53 -4.70 6.14
C MET A 1 7.60 -3.49 6.09
N VAL A 2 6.59 -3.52 5.23
CA VAL A 2 5.54 -2.50 5.17
C VAL A 2 4.29 -3.11 5.79
N VAL A 3 3.62 -2.39 6.68
CA VAL A 3 2.35 -2.82 7.29
C VAL A 3 1.27 -1.85 6.84
N PRO A 4 0.37 -2.24 5.92
CA PRO A 4 -0.73 -1.37 5.51
C PRO A 4 -1.76 -1.25 6.63
N ILE A 5 -2.33 -0.05 6.82
CA ILE A 5 -3.43 0.20 7.77
C ILE A 5 -4.62 0.76 6.97
N PRO A 6 -5.32 -0.07 6.18
CA PRO A 6 -6.40 0.40 5.32
C PRO A 6 -7.59 0.86 6.17
N GLY A 7 -7.93 2.14 6.08
CA GLY A 7 -9.10 2.71 6.75
C GLY A 7 -10.37 2.55 5.90
N THR A 8 -11.45 2.07 6.50
CA THR A 8 -12.78 2.00 5.87
C THR A 8 -13.89 2.22 6.89
N ARG A 9 -15.04 2.72 6.43
CA ARG A 9 -16.26 2.89 7.24
C ARG A 9 -17.30 1.79 7.01
N ARG A 10 -17.06 0.90 6.03
CA ARG A 10 -17.98 -0.19 5.65
C ARG A 10 -17.50 -1.49 6.26
N ILE A 11 -18.38 -2.21 6.95
CA ILE A 11 -18.03 -3.46 7.64
C ILE A 11 -17.56 -4.54 6.66
N ASP A 12 -18.24 -4.74 5.54
CA ASP A 12 -17.85 -5.73 4.52
C ASP A 12 -16.43 -5.51 3.99
N ARG A 13 -15.94 -4.25 4.00
CA ARG A 13 -14.57 -3.91 3.58
C ARG A 13 -13.54 -4.20 4.67
N VAL A 14 -13.94 -4.16 5.94
CA VAL A 14 -13.08 -4.63 7.03
C VAL A 14 -12.83 -6.12 6.85
N ASP A 15 -13.90 -6.89 6.63
CA ASP A 15 -13.82 -8.34 6.46
C ASP A 15 -12.96 -8.72 5.24
N GLU A 16 -13.16 -8.04 4.11
CA GLU A 16 -12.35 -8.22 2.90
C GLU A 16 -10.86 -7.90 3.15
N ASN A 17 -10.55 -6.77 3.80
CA ASN A 17 -9.17 -6.38 4.09
C ASN A 17 -8.47 -7.36 5.03
N VAL A 18 -9.19 -7.92 6.01
CA VAL A 18 -8.65 -8.95 6.92
C VAL A 18 -8.40 -10.26 6.16
N ALA A 19 -9.33 -10.67 5.31
CA ALA A 19 -9.19 -11.89 4.52
C ALA A 19 -8.00 -11.83 3.53
N ALA A 20 -7.63 -10.64 3.06
CA ALA A 20 -6.50 -10.44 2.15
C ALA A 20 -5.15 -10.95 2.71
N ALA A 21 -4.97 -11.00 4.04
CA ALA A 21 -3.76 -11.53 4.66
C ALA A 21 -3.51 -13.02 4.38
N ALA A 22 -4.55 -13.77 4.01
CA ALA A 22 -4.46 -15.18 3.66
C ALA A 22 -4.21 -15.42 2.16
N VAL A 23 -4.21 -14.37 1.33
CA VAL A 23 -3.99 -14.49 -0.10
C VAL A 23 -2.50 -14.63 -0.37
N ALA A 24 -2.10 -15.77 -0.95
CA ALA A 24 -0.75 -15.99 -1.43
C ALA A 24 -0.62 -15.47 -2.86
N LEU A 25 0.38 -14.63 -3.10
CA LEU A 25 0.76 -14.20 -4.45
C LEU A 25 1.84 -15.15 -4.99
N SER A 26 1.73 -15.49 -6.27
CA SER A 26 2.79 -16.21 -6.98
C SER A 26 3.98 -15.29 -7.26
N ALA A 27 5.12 -15.87 -7.66
CA ALA A 27 6.27 -15.07 -8.07
C ALA A 27 5.97 -14.18 -9.29
N ASP A 28 5.15 -14.68 -10.21
CA ASP A 28 4.74 -13.96 -11.42
C ASP A 28 3.84 -12.78 -11.06
N ASP A 29 2.87 -12.97 -10.15
CA ASP A 29 2.01 -11.87 -9.66
C ASP A 29 2.84 -10.74 -9.05
N VAL A 30 3.86 -11.09 -8.26
CA VAL A 30 4.76 -10.09 -7.64
C VAL A 30 5.59 -9.38 -8.70
N ALA A 31 6.12 -10.10 -9.70
CA ALA A 31 6.89 -9.51 -10.78
C ALA A 31 6.04 -8.52 -11.60
N ASP A 32 4.80 -8.89 -11.91
CA ASP A 32 3.86 -8.06 -12.66
C ASP A 32 3.47 -6.79 -11.88
N LEU A 33 3.18 -6.92 -10.58
CA LEU A 33 2.88 -5.78 -9.71
C LEU A 33 4.06 -4.81 -9.60
N ASN A 34 5.29 -5.32 -9.46
CA ASN A 34 6.49 -4.49 -9.41
C ASN A 34 6.70 -3.73 -10.74
N GLY A 35 6.58 -4.43 -11.87
CA GLY A 35 6.71 -3.81 -13.19
C GLY A 35 5.63 -2.76 -13.45
N LEU A 36 4.41 -2.94 -12.92
CA LEU A 36 3.34 -1.94 -13.01
C LEU A 36 3.71 -0.65 -12.27
N VAL A 37 4.25 -0.76 -11.05
CA VAL A 37 4.66 0.39 -10.24
C VAL A 37 5.78 1.17 -10.92
N GLU A 38 6.75 0.48 -11.50
CA GLU A 38 7.83 1.12 -12.27
C GLU A 38 7.32 1.92 -13.47
N ARG A 39 6.33 1.38 -14.19
CA ARG A 39 5.74 2.06 -15.36
C ARG A 39 4.88 3.25 -14.99
N MET A 40 4.09 3.15 -13.91
CA MET A 40 3.18 4.23 -13.51
C MET A 40 3.91 5.36 -12.77
N GLY A 41 5.02 5.04 -12.11
CA GLY A 41 5.71 5.97 -11.22
C GLY A 41 4.91 6.22 -9.93
N VAL A 42 5.61 6.52 -8.84
CA VAL A 42 4.97 6.97 -7.59
C VAL A 42 4.90 8.49 -7.65
N ALA A 43 3.68 9.03 -7.69
CA ALA A 43 3.46 10.47 -7.70
C ALA A 43 3.32 11.02 -6.27
N GLY A 44 4.06 12.09 -5.97
CA GLY A 44 4.00 12.79 -4.70
C GLY A 44 4.96 12.24 -3.62
N GLU A 45 5.14 13.04 -2.57
CA GLU A 45 5.99 12.70 -1.43
C GLU A 45 5.27 11.77 -0.45
N ARG A 46 6.02 10.88 0.22
CA ARG A 46 5.46 9.95 1.22
C ARG A 46 4.70 10.68 2.34
N TYR A 47 5.13 11.90 2.68
CA TYR A 47 4.40 12.83 3.53
C TYR A 47 4.37 14.20 2.85
N GLY A 48 3.28 14.96 3.03
CA GLY A 48 3.30 16.39 2.65
C GLY A 48 4.35 17.16 3.46
N GLU A 49 4.71 18.37 3.04
CA GLU A 49 5.77 19.19 3.68
C GLU A 49 5.68 19.23 5.21
N ALA A 50 4.48 19.41 5.77
CA ALA A 50 4.30 19.47 7.22
C ALA A 50 4.60 18.13 7.92
N GLY A 51 4.31 17.01 7.26
CA GLY A 51 4.63 15.67 7.76
C GLY A 51 6.12 15.32 7.61
N MET A 52 6.78 15.83 6.57
CA MET A 52 8.24 15.73 6.42
C MET A 52 8.94 16.52 7.55
N ARG A 53 8.52 17.77 7.79
CA ARG A 53 9.08 18.61 8.87
C ARG A 53 8.94 17.95 10.25
N ALA A 54 7.85 17.21 10.48
CA ALA A 54 7.61 16.49 11.72
C ALA A 54 8.56 15.30 11.93
N VAL A 55 9.15 14.75 10.86
CA VAL A 55 10.17 13.69 10.93
C VAL A 55 11.61 14.21 10.74
N GLY A 56 11.80 15.54 10.79
CA GLY A 56 13.12 16.18 10.77
C GLY A 56 13.72 16.38 9.38
N LEU A 57 12.90 16.33 8.32
CA LEU A 57 13.29 16.61 6.94
C LEU A 57 12.42 17.72 6.32
#